data_AF-A0A1Y3P2P1-F1
#
_entry.id   AF-A0A1Y3P2P1-F1
#
_cell.length_a   1.000
_cell.length_b   1.000
_cell.length_c   1.000
_cell.angle_alpha   90.00
_cell.angle_beta   90.00
_cell.angle_gamma   90.00
#
_symmetry.space_group_name_H-M   'P 1'
#
loop_
_entity.id
_entity.type
_entity.pdbx_description
1 polymer ?
#
loop_
_entity_poly.entity_id
_entity_poly.type
_entity_poly.pdbx_seq_one_letter_code
_entity_poly.pdbx_strand_id
1 'polypeptide(L)'
;MLYALDKSLSSEEGFGEVKACLTSPLAKLVIWALLSALLYHLVAGIRHLIMDAGIGETLEGGKLGSKIVIAVSVVVIVLAGVWIW
;
A
#
# COMPACT_ATOMS: atom_id res chain seq x y z
N MET A 1 -2.64 -6.79 -11.38
CA MET A 1 -1.56 -7.47 -10.60
C MET A 1 -1.54 -8.98 -10.80
N LEU A 2 -2.67 -9.70 -10.78
CA LEU A 2 -2.68 -11.17 -10.88
C LEU A 2 -1.99 -11.73 -12.14
N TYR A 3 -2.21 -11.12 -13.31
CA TYR A 3 -1.49 -11.51 -14.54
C TYR A 3 0.03 -11.33 -14.42
N ALA A 4 0.48 -10.19 -13.88
CA ALA A 4 1.90 -9.92 -13.71
C ALA A 4 2.53 -10.90 -12.68
N LEU A 5 1.79 -11.24 -11.63
CA LEU A 5 2.22 -12.23 -10.64
C LEU A 5 2.36 -13.62 -11.29
N ASP A 6 1.32 -14.10 -11.96
CA ASP A 6 1.31 -15.39 -12.66
C ASP A 6 2.46 -15.50 -13.67
N LYS A 7 2.63 -14.48 -14.53
CA LYS A 7 3.72 -14.41 -15.50
C LYS A 7 5.09 -14.35 -14.85
N SER A 8 5.24 -13.64 -13.73
CA SER A 8 6.54 -13.55 -13.03
C SER A 8 7.00 -14.87 -12.42
N LEU A 9 6.07 -15.80 -12.20
CA LEU A 9 6.35 -17.11 -11.60
C LEU A 9 6.43 -18.23 -12.63
N SER A 10 6.08 -17.99 -13.91
CA SER A 10 6.00 -19.03 -14.92
C SER A 10 7.37 -19.47 -15.45
N SER A 11 8.35 -18.57 -15.54
CA SER A 11 9.72 -18.85 -15.97
C SER A 11 10.66 -17.67 -15.69
N GLU A 12 11.97 -17.88 -15.86
CA GLU A 12 12.97 -16.80 -15.82
C GLU A 12 12.70 -15.72 -16.89
N GLU A 13 12.31 -16.13 -18.11
CA GLU A 13 11.91 -15.23 -19.18
C GLU A 13 10.67 -14.42 -18.79
N GLY A 14 9.64 -15.08 -18.24
CA GLY A 14 8.42 -14.41 -17.77
C GLY A 14 8.69 -13.39 -16.66
N PHE A 15 9.56 -13.72 -15.72
CA PHE A 15 10.05 -12.77 -14.70
C PHE A 15 10.78 -11.58 -15.33
N GLY A 16 11.66 -11.83 -16.30
CA GLY A 16 12.40 -10.81 -17.04
C GLY A 16 11.48 -9.84 -17.78
N GLU A 17 10.44 -10.34 -18.44
CA GLU A 17 9.44 -9.52 -19.12
C GLU A 17 8.65 -8.63 -18.16
N VAL A 18 8.19 -9.17 -17.03
CA VAL A 18 7.50 -8.39 -16.00
C VAL A 18 8.44 -7.32 -15.47
N LYS A 19 9.68 -7.68 -15.11
CA LYS A 19 10.69 -6.74 -14.63
C LYS A 19 10.93 -5.59 -15.63
N ALA A 20 11.02 -5.88 -16.93
CA ALA A 20 11.16 -4.88 -17.98
C ALA A 20 9.93 -3.97 -18.09
N CYS A 21 8.71 -4.52 -17.98
CA CYS A 21 7.49 -3.72 -17.94
C CYS A 21 7.48 -2.74 -16.75
N LEU A 22 7.96 -3.18 -15.58
CA LEU A 22 8.03 -2.38 -14.36
C LEU A 22 9.06 -1.25 -14.40
N THR A 23 9.92 -1.16 -15.42
CA THR A 23 10.81 0.01 -15.59
C THR A 23 10.07 1.21 -16.18
N SER A 24 8.90 1.03 -16.79
CA SER A 24 8.11 2.12 -17.36
C SER A 24 7.63 3.08 -16.26
N PRO A 25 7.81 4.41 -16.42
CA PRO A 25 7.30 5.39 -15.46
C PRO A 25 5.79 5.25 -15.21
N LEU A 26 5.01 4.90 -16.24
CA LEU A 26 3.57 4.68 -16.09
C LEU A 26 3.28 3.42 -15.26
N ALA A 27 4.01 2.33 -15.48
CA ALA A 27 3.84 1.11 -14.70
C ALA A 27 4.21 1.34 -13.22
N LYS A 28 5.31 2.06 -12.95
CA LYS A 28 5.71 2.48 -11.60
C LYS A 28 4.63 3.34 -10.94
N LEU A 29 4.06 4.31 -11.66
CA LEU A 29 2.99 5.16 -11.15
C LEU A 29 1.73 4.35 -10.79
N VAL A 30 1.30 3.42 -11.66
CA VAL A 30 0.13 2.57 -11.40
C VAL A 30 0.36 1.69 -10.16
N ILE A 31 1.52 1.06 -10.04
CA ILE A 31 1.84 0.22 -8.87
C ILE A 31 1.91 1.05 -7.60
N TRP A 32 2.56 2.21 -7.65
CA TRP A 32 2.61 3.11 -6.50
C TRP A 32 1.21 3.58 -6.08
N ALA A 33 0.32 3.92 -7.01
CA ALA A 33 -1.05 4.30 -6.71
C ALA A 33 -1.85 3.15 -6.05
N LEU A 34 -1.77 1.95 -6.61
CA LEU A 34 -2.45 0.77 -6.05
C LEU A 34 -1.89 0.39 -4.67
N LEU A 35 -0.56 0.40 -4.51
CA LEU A 35 0.08 0.13 -3.23
C LEU A 35 -0.25 1.22 -2.20
N SER A 36 -0.39 2.47 -2.62
CA SER A 36 -0.79 3.57 -1.74
C SER A 36 -2.20 3.37 -1.19
N ALA A 37 -3.16 2.98 -2.05
CA ALA A 37 -4.51 2.65 -1.62
C ALA A 37 -4.51 1.46 -0.64
N LEU A 38 -3.73 0.42 -0.92
CA LEU A 38 -3.59 -0.74 -0.04
C LEU A 38 -2.97 -0.37 1.32
N LEU A 39 -1.90 0.44 1.34
CA LEU A 39 -1.24 0.87 2.57
C LEU A 39 -2.14 1.75 3.43
N TYR A 40 -2.88 2.68 2.83
CA TYR A 40 -3.89 3.46 3.55
C TYR A 40 -4.96 2.55 4.15
N HIS A 41 -5.51 1.63 3.34
CA HIS A 41 -6.52 0.68 3.80
C HIS A 41 -6.01 -0.20 4.94
N LEU A 42 -4.77 -0.68 4.86
CA LEU A 42 -4.14 -1.49 5.92
C LEU A 42 -4.01 -0.70 7.22
N VAL A 43 -3.49 0.53 7.18
CA VAL A 43 -3.31 1.37 8.37
C VAL A 43 -4.67 1.72 9.00
N ALA A 44 -5.66 2.05 8.17
CA ALA A 44 -7.04 2.26 8.63
C ALA A 44 -7.65 0.99 9.23
N GLY A 45 -7.41 -0.17 8.61
CA GLY A 45 -7.86 -1.48 9.09
C GLY A 45 -7.26 -1.82 10.45
N ILE A 46 -5.98 -1.55 10.67
CA ILE A 46 -5.34 -1.70 11.99
C ILE A 46 -6.02 -0.82 13.03
N ARG A 47 -6.33 0.46 12.70
CA ARG A 47 -7.10 1.33 13.60
C ARG A 47 -8.48 0.73 13.91
N HIS A 48 -9.17 0.15 12.93
CA HIS A 48 -10.45 -0.51 13.15
C HIS A 48 -10.33 -1.69 14.11
N LEU A 49 -9.34 -2.57 13.92
CA LEU A 49 -9.10 -3.70 14.83
C LEU A 49 -8.77 -3.25 16.27
N ILE A 50 -8.06 -2.12 16.42
CA ILE A 50 -7.80 -1.51 17.75
C ILE A 50 -9.11 -1.01 18.38
N MET A 51 -9.99 -0.38 17.60
CA MET A 51 -11.30 0.04 18.09
C MET A 51 -12.19 -1.16 18.44
N ASP A 52 -12.15 -2.24 17.66
CA ASP A 52 -12.88 -3.49 17.95
C ASP A 52 -12.41 -4.14 19.27
N ALA A 53 -11.18 -3.84 19.71
CA ALA A 53 -10.66 -4.22 21.02
C ALA A 53 -11.07 -3.26 22.17
N GLY A 54 -11.97 -2.30 21.92
CA GLY A 54 -12.46 -1.33 22.91
C GLY A 54 -11.57 -0.10 23.13
N ILE A 55 -10.57 0.13 22.26
CA ILE A 55 -9.57 1.21 22.44
C ILE A 55 -9.88 2.38 21.49
N GLY A 56 -10.06 3.57 22.05
CA GLY A 56 -10.19 4.81 21.26
C GLY A 56 -11.58 5.04 20.65
N GLU A 57 -12.63 4.46 21.23
CA GLU A 57 -14.02 4.51 20.74
C GLU A 57 -14.70 5.88 20.94
N THR A 58 -14.14 6.75 21.78
CA THR A 58 -14.70 8.09 22.01
C THR A 58 -14.57 8.95 20.75
N LEU A 59 -15.37 10.01 20.62
CA LEU A 59 -15.27 10.94 19.49
C LEU A 59 -13.88 11.56 19.37
N GLU A 60 -13.25 11.89 20.51
CA GLU A 60 -11.89 12.44 20.55
C GLU A 60 -10.84 11.40 20.16
N GLY A 61 -10.96 10.17 20.67
CA GLY A 61 -10.12 9.04 20.27
C GLY A 61 -10.24 8.74 18.78
N GLY A 62 -11.45 8.75 18.25
CA GLY A 62 -11.74 8.58 16.84
C GLY A 62 -11.06 9.64 15.97
N LYS A 63 -11.17 10.92 16.34
CA LYS A 63 -10.51 12.05 15.65
C LYS A 63 -8.98 11.94 15.70
N LEU A 64 -8.42 11.61 16.85
CA LEU A 64 -6.96 11.42 17.00
C LEU A 64 -6.49 10.25 16.15
N GLY A 65 -7.18 9.10 16.22
CA GLY A 65 -6.86 7.91 15.43
C GLY A 65 -6.90 8.18 13.93
N SER A 66 -7.89 8.94 13.43
CA SER A 66 -7.93 9.31 12.00
C SER A 66 -6.76 10.20 11.58
N LYS A 67 -6.32 11.14 12.43
CA LYS A 67 -5.11 11.95 12.17
C LYS A 67 -3.86 11.08 12.13
N ILE A 68 -3.74 10.11 13.05
CA ILE A 68 -2.63 9.15 13.08
C ILE A 68 -2.61 8.30 11.82
N VAL A 69 -3.78 7.77 11.39
CA VAL A 69 -3.88 7.01 10.13
C VAL A 69 -3.34 7.82 8.97
N ILE A 70 -3.79 9.08 8.80
CA ILE A 70 -3.29 9.94 7.72
C ILE A 70 -1.77 10.13 7.81
N ALA A 71 -1.25 10.50 8.98
CA ALA A 71 0.19 10.74 9.16
C ALA A 71 1.04 9.51 8.85
N VAL A 72 0.67 8.35 9.41
CA VAL A 72 1.38 7.08 9.20
C VAL A 72 1.27 6.65 7.74
N SER A 73 0.07 6.72 7.14
CA SER A 73 -0.15 6.40 5.73
C SER A 73 0.71 7.25 4.81
N VAL A 74 0.79 8.57 5.02
CA VAL A 74 1.64 9.46 4.21
C VAL A 74 3.11 9.01 4.29
N VAL A 75 3.62 8.73 5.49
CA VAL A 75 5.01 8.28 5.67
C VAL A 75 5.27 6.99 4.90
N VAL A 76 4.44 5.96 5.08
CA VAL A 76 4.67 4.66 4.40
C VAL A 76 4.46 4.74 2.89
N ILE A 77 3.53 5.59 2.41
CA ILE A 77 3.28 5.82 0.98
C ILE A 77 4.48 6.51 0.31
N VAL A 78 5.08 7.50 0.99
CA VAL A 78 6.28 8.18 0.51
C VAL A 78 7.47 7.22 0.48
N LEU A 79 7.68 6.44 1.55
CA LEU A 79 8.74 5.42 1.58
C LEU A 79 8.57 4.37 0.48
N ALA A 80 7.33 3.93 0.22
CA ALA A 80 7.02 3.03 -0.89
C ALA A 80 7.31 3.69 -2.25
N GLY A 81 7.03 4.99 -2.39
CA GLY A 81 7.42 5.78 -3.56
C GLY A 81 8.93 5.78 -3.78
N VAL A 82 9.71 6.06 -2.74
CA VAL A 82 11.19 6.02 -2.79
C VAL A 82 11.70 4.62 -3.15
N TRP A 83 11.05 3.55 -2.69
CA TRP A 83 11.44 2.19 -3.02
C TRP A 83 11.13 1.78 -4.47
N ILE A 84 10.01 2.26 -5.03
CA ILE A 84 9.57 1.93 -6.39
C ILE A 84 10.38 2.69 -7.45
N TRP A 85 10.77 3.93 -7.16
CA TRP A 85 11.41 4.83 -8.12
C TRP A 85 12.93 4.68 -8.15
#